data_AF-A0A7Y4H5F4-F1
#
_entry.id   AF-A0A7Y4H5F4-F1
#
_cell.length_a   1.000
_cell.length_b   1.000
_cell.length_c   1.000
_cell.angle_alpha   90.00
_cell.angle_beta   90.00
_cell.angle_gamma   90.00
#
_symmetry.space_group_name_H-M   'P 1'
#
loop_
_entity.id
_entity.type
_entity.pdbx_description
1 polymer ?
#
loop_
_entity_poly.entity_id
_entity_poly.type
_entity_poly.pdbx_seq_one_letter_code
_entity_poly.pdbx_strand_id
1 'polypeptide(L)'
;MIKQVIRLILIVALIIPNLVASSLAFADAAQTSIQFCWAMGKFDHTIYYAEIENRDDRKASFDTLLEISGIDHHAVKCSTADSTTHRSVRARLIEDWLESEFEIVNTTFLSDLGY
;
A
#
# COMPACT_ATOMS: atom_id res chain seq x y z
N MET A 1 -25.89 -38.69 -54.63
CA MET A 1 -26.18 -38.03 -53.33
C MET A 1 -24.90 -37.84 -52.50
N ILE A 2 -23.89 -37.12 -53.01
CA ILE A 2 -22.58 -36.88 -52.32
C ILE A 2 -22.17 -35.38 -52.32
N LYS A 3 -22.95 -34.50 -52.98
CA LYS A 3 -22.58 -33.08 -53.16
C LYS A 3 -23.14 -32.10 -52.11
N GLN A 4 -24.00 -32.53 -51.19
CA GLN A 4 -24.60 -31.63 -50.19
C GLN A 4 -23.90 -31.62 -48.83
N VAL A 5 -23.00 -32.57 -48.55
CA VAL A 5 -22.35 -32.67 -47.22
C VAL A 5 -21.10 -31.77 -47.11
N ILE A 6 -20.48 -31.40 -48.24
CA ILE A 6 -19.23 -30.60 -48.24
C ILE A 6 -19.51 -29.10 -48.01
N ARG A 7 -20.76 -28.63 -48.20
CA ARG A 7 -21.10 -27.20 -48.05
C ARG A 7 -21.39 -26.78 -46.61
N LEU A 8 -21.58 -27.72 -45.69
CA LEU A 8 -21.84 -27.41 -44.28
C LEU A 8 -20.57 -27.29 -43.42
N ILE A 9 -19.45 -27.88 -43.85
CA ILE A 9 -18.20 -27.87 -43.08
C ILE A 9 -17.42 -26.55 -43.27
N LEU A 10 -17.73 -25.78 -44.31
CA LEU A 10 -17.04 -24.52 -44.62
C LEU A 10 -17.59 -23.28 -43.88
N ILE A 11 -18.59 -23.43 -43.01
CA ILE A 11 -19.20 -22.30 -42.27
C ILE A 11 -18.72 -22.26 -40.80
N VAL A 12 -18.07 -23.31 -40.29
CA VAL A 12 -17.59 -23.34 -38.89
C VAL A 12 -16.24 -22.64 -38.69
N ALA A 13 -15.52 -22.30 -39.76
CA ALA A 13 -14.17 -21.73 -39.67
C ALA A 13 -14.10 -20.18 -39.75
N LEU A 14 -15.24 -19.47 -39.77
CA LEU A 14 -15.27 -18.02 -40.04
C LEU A 14 -15.94 -17.18 -38.94
N ILE A 15 -15.85 -17.61 -37.68
CA ILE A 15 -16.23 -16.81 -36.51
C ILE A 15 -15.13 -16.87 -35.42
N ILE A 16 -13.87 -16.78 -35.81
CA ILE A 16 -12.77 -16.54 -34.85
C ILE A 16 -11.74 -15.61 -35.52
N PRO A 17 -12.02 -14.29 -35.58
CA PRO A 17 -10.96 -13.37 -35.17
C PRO A 17 -11.50 -12.07 -34.52
N ASN A 18 -12.51 -12.14 -33.65
CA ASN A 18 -12.99 -10.96 -32.90
C ASN A 18 -12.99 -11.13 -31.37
N LEU A 19 -12.36 -12.18 -30.83
CA LEU A 19 -12.29 -12.41 -29.38
C LEU A 19 -10.87 -12.52 -28.81
N VAL A 20 -9.85 -12.07 -29.56
CA VAL A 20 -8.45 -12.06 -29.08
C VAL A 20 -7.74 -10.78 -29.52
N ALA A 21 -8.37 -9.63 -29.30
CA ALA A 21 -7.71 -8.32 -29.43
C ALA A 21 -8.40 -7.28 -28.52
N SER A 22 -8.77 -7.72 -27.32
CA SER A 22 -8.76 -6.81 -26.19
C SER A 22 -7.74 -7.43 -25.26
N SER A 23 -6.48 -7.11 -25.52
CA SER A 23 -5.49 -7.07 -24.45
C SER A 23 -6.14 -6.28 -23.33
N LEU A 24 -6.71 -7.03 -22.38
CA LEU A 24 -6.90 -6.58 -21.03
C LEU A 24 -5.52 -6.13 -20.61
N ALA A 25 -5.23 -4.86 -20.85
CA ALA A 25 -4.41 -4.09 -19.94
C ALA A 25 -5.20 -4.14 -18.64
N PHE A 26 -5.07 -5.26 -17.92
CA PHE A 26 -4.91 -5.19 -16.49
C PHE A 26 -3.73 -4.25 -16.34
N ALA A 27 -4.02 -2.94 -16.30
CA ALA A 27 -3.36 -2.10 -15.33
C ALA A 27 -3.54 -2.92 -14.06
N ASP A 28 -2.48 -3.65 -13.71
CA ASP A 28 -2.31 -4.24 -12.40
C ASP A 28 -2.84 -3.17 -11.46
N ALA A 29 -3.97 -3.46 -10.81
CA ALA A 29 -4.53 -2.56 -9.84
C ALA A 29 -3.49 -2.58 -8.72
N ALA A 30 -2.42 -1.80 -8.92
CA ALA A 30 -1.21 -1.81 -8.13
C ALA A 30 -1.72 -1.67 -6.73
N GLN A 31 -1.68 -2.78 -6.00
CA GLN A 31 -2.37 -2.89 -4.75
C GLN A 31 -1.66 -1.92 -3.85
N THR A 32 -2.27 -0.74 -3.62
CA THR A 32 -1.59 0.42 -3.06
C THR A 32 -0.95 0.01 -1.75
N SER A 33 0.37 -0.12 -1.75
CA SER A 33 1.11 -0.51 -0.57
C SER A 33 1.27 0.70 0.31
N ILE A 34 1.07 0.54 1.61
CA ILE A 34 1.21 1.62 2.57
C ILE A 34 2.37 1.27 3.47
N GLN A 35 3.39 2.11 3.50
CA GLN A 35 4.39 2.07 4.56
C GLN A 35 3.88 2.87 5.74
N PHE A 36 3.87 2.21 6.88
CA PHE A 36 3.50 2.77 8.18
C PHE A 36 4.71 2.69 9.09
N CYS A 37 5.19 3.83 9.58
CA CYS A 37 6.32 3.91 10.50
C CYS A 37 5.89 4.57 11.80
N TRP A 38 6.43 4.11 12.92
CA TRP A 38 6.17 4.68 14.23
C TRP A 38 7.35 4.51 15.19
N ALA A 39 7.40 5.39 16.19
CA ALA A 39 8.35 5.35 17.29
C ALA A 39 7.69 5.82 18.58
N MET A 40 8.12 5.23 19.70
CA MET A 40 7.76 5.67 21.04
C MET A 40 8.82 6.65 21.53
N GLY A 41 8.41 7.82 22.02
CA GLY A 41 9.34 8.73 22.66
C GLY A 41 9.94 8.11 23.92
N LYS A 42 11.18 8.49 24.22
CA LYS A 42 11.95 7.90 25.31
C LYS A 42 11.66 8.56 26.66
N PHE A 43 11.30 9.83 26.61
CA PHE A 43 11.08 10.68 27.78
C PHE A 43 9.68 11.29 27.84
N ASP A 44 8.88 11.07 26.81
CA ASP A 44 7.46 11.36 26.78
C ASP A 44 6.67 10.05 26.60
N HIS A 45 5.40 10.07 26.98
CA HIS A 45 4.50 8.94 26.81
C HIS A 45 3.75 9.10 25.48
N THR A 46 4.51 9.31 24.40
CA THR A 46 3.97 9.66 23.08
C THR A 46 4.41 8.66 22.01
N ILE A 47 3.46 8.27 21.16
CA ILE A 47 3.72 7.54 19.91
C ILE A 47 3.66 8.53 18.75
N TYR A 48 4.77 8.65 18.03
CA TYR A 48 4.85 9.38 16.77
C TYR A 48 4.69 8.39 15.63
N TYR A 49 3.88 8.71 14.63
CA TYR A 49 3.74 7.87 13.44
C TYR A 49 3.60 8.67 12.15
N ALA A 50 3.89 8.03 11.02
CA ALA A 50 3.65 8.54 9.68
C ALA A 50 3.28 7.39 8.73
N GLU A 51 2.49 7.69 7.70
CA GLU A 51 2.11 6.73 6.66
C GLU A 51 2.21 7.32 5.26
N ILE A 52 2.63 6.51 4.29
CA ILE A 52 2.76 6.92 2.89
C ILE A 52 2.33 5.79 1.96
N GLU A 53 1.60 6.15 0.91
CA GLU A 53 1.16 5.22 -0.12
C GLU A 53 2.22 5.04 -1.22
N ASN A 54 2.28 3.83 -1.76
CA ASN A 54 3.14 3.39 -2.87
C ASN A 54 4.64 3.64 -2.66
N ARG A 55 5.09 3.62 -1.40
CA ARG A 55 6.49 3.83 -1.02
C ARG A 55 6.83 2.95 0.19
N ASP A 56 8.07 2.46 0.25
CA ASP A 56 8.61 1.66 1.35
C ASP A 56 10.03 2.08 1.78
N ASP A 57 10.54 3.16 1.22
CA ASP A 57 11.90 3.69 1.41
C ASP A 57 11.98 4.83 2.43
N ARG A 58 10.87 5.15 3.11
CA ARG A 58 10.77 6.38 3.94
C ARG A 58 11.14 6.20 5.41
N LYS A 59 11.56 5.00 5.83
CA LYS A 59 11.99 4.76 7.23
C LYS A 59 13.07 5.74 7.68
N ALA A 60 14.15 5.90 6.90
CA ALA A 60 15.23 6.82 7.25
C ALA A 60 14.74 8.27 7.29
N SER A 61 13.83 8.66 6.39
CA SER A 61 13.24 10.00 6.38
C SER A 61 12.38 10.28 7.61
N PHE A 62 11.72 9.26 8.18
CA PHE A 62 10.95 9.40 9.41
C PHE A 62 11.87 9.50 10.63
N ASP A 63 12.87 8.62 10.71
CA ASP A 63 13.89 8.62 11.77
C ASP A 63 14.60 9.99 11.86
N THR A 64 15.07 10.50 10.72
CA THR A 64 15.71 11.82 10.64
C THR A 64 14.75 12.95 11.04
N LEU A 65 13.44 12.85 10.72
CA LEU A 65 12.48 13.89 11.14
C LEU A 65 12.40 14.00 12.66
N LEU A 66 12.35 12.87 13.36
CA LEU A 66 12.28 12.85 14.81
C LEU A 66 13.59 13.40 15.42
N GLU A 67 14.74 12.99 14.89
CA GLU A 67 16.06 13.48 15.32
C GLU A 67 16.19 15.00 15.19
N ILE A 68 15.87 15.58 14.02
CA ILE A 68 16.00 17.03 13.80
C ILE A 68 14.97 17.83 14.60
N SER A 69 13.85 17.19 14.95
CA SER A 69 12.81 17.78 15.80
C SER A 69 13.18 17.72 17.29
N GLY A 70 14.34 17.12 17.63
CA GLY A 70 14.82 16.98 19.00
C GLY A 70 14.04 15.98 19.84
N ILE A 71 13.38 15.01 19.18
CA ILE A 71 12.61 13.97 19.84
C ILE A 71 13.57 12.81 20.12
N ASP A 72 13.86 12.54 21.37
CA ASP A 72 14.51 11.29 21.77
C ASP A 72 13.50 10.15 21.73
N HIS A 73 13.77 9.12 20.93
CA HIS A 73 12.84 8.01 20.73
C HIS A 73 13.51 6.63 20.78
N HIS A 74 12.69 5.61 21.00
CA HIS A 74 13.06 4.22 20.76
C HIS A 74 13.20 3.93 19.26
N ALA A 75 13.80 2.79 18.92
CA ALA A 75 14.02 2.41 17.53
C ALA A 75 12.74 2.46 16.68
N VAL A 76 12.81 3.14 15.54
CA VAL A 76 11.72 3.23 14.57
C VAL A 76 11.36 1.83 14.06
N LYS A 77 10.06 1.54 14.14
CA LYS A 77 9.43 0.35 13.56
C LYS A 77 8.67 0.76 12.31
N CYS A 78 8.70 -0.07 11.27
CA CYS A 78 7.89 0.13 10.08
C CYS A 78 7.30 -1.18 9.62
N SER A 79 6.12 -1.11 9.00
CA SER A 79 5.47 -2.20 8.30
C SER A 79 4.99 -1.72 6.93
N THR A 80 4.95 -2.63 5.97
CA THR A 80 4.35 -2.38 4.66
C THR A 80 3.23 -3.38 4.43
N ALA A 81 2.05 -2.90 4.06
CA ALA A 81 0.88 -3.73 3.79
C ALA A 81 0.00 -3.12 2.70
N ASP A 82 -0.89 -3.91 2.10
CA ASP A 82 -1.94 -3.35 1.23
C ASP A 82 -2.90 -2.45 2.03
N SER A 83 -3.60 -1.54 1.35
CA SER A 83 -4.53 -0.58 1.98
C SER A 83 -5.59 -1.21 2.91
N THR A 84 -6.10 -2.41 2.60
CA THR A 84 -7.14 -3.05 3.42
C THR A 84 -6.56 -3.62 4.70
N THR A 85 -5.44 -4.35 4.59
CA THR A 85 -4.71 -4.89 5.74
C THR A 85 -4.15 -3.76 6.62
N HIS A 86 -3.58 -2.72 6.00
CA HIS A 86 -3.07 -1.55 6.72
C HIS A 86 -4.15 -0.90 7.56
N ARG A 87 -5.34 -0.67 7.00
CA ARG A 87 -6.45 -0.04 7.71
C ARG A 87 -6.82 -0.77 9.00
N SER A 88 -6.92 -2.10 8.96
CA SER A 88 -7.31 -2.89 10.12
C SER A 88 -6.19 -2.97 11.16
N VAL A 89 -4.95 -3.16 10.72
CA VAL A 89 -3.77 -3.19 11.60
C VAL A 89 -3.56 -1.85 12.29
N ARG A 90 -3.63 -0.74 11.55
CA ARG A 90 -3.48 0.61 12.10
C ARG A 90 -4.58 0.92 13.13
N ALA A 91 -5.83 0.58 12.83
CA ALA A 91 -6.93 0.80 13.77
C ALA A 91 -6.69 0.09 15.10
N ARG A 92 -6.25 -1.18 15.04
CA ARG A 92 -5.92 -1.96 16.23
C ARG A 92 -4.73 -1.39 17.00
N LEU A 93 -3.66 -0.99 16.31
CA LEU A 93 -2.50 -0.38 16.97
C LEU A 93 -2.87 0.92 17.67
N ILE A 94 -3.67 1.78 17.02
CA ILE A 94 -4.16 3.03 17.63
C ILE A 94 -5.02 2.73 18.85
N GLU A 95 -5.92 1.74 18.78
CA GLU A 95 -6.73 1.29 19.92
C GLU A 95 -5.83 0.82 21.08
N ASP A 96 -4.89 -0.09 20.83
CA ASP A 96 -3.96 -0.60 21.83
C ASP A 96 -3.13 0.53 22.48
N TRP A 97 -2.71 1.54 21.70
CA TRP A 97 -1.96 2.70 22.20
C TRP A 97 -2.83 3.62 23.06
N LEU A 98 -4.08 3.88 22.66
CA LEU A 98 -5.02 4.68 23.44
C LEU A 98 -5.38 3.98 24.75
N GLU A 99 -5.61 2.67 24.73
CA GLU A 99 -5.85 1.87 25.94
C GLU A 99 -4.64 1.86 26.90
N SER A 100 -3.43 2.01 26.34
CA SER A 100 -2.19 2.16 27.10
C SER A 100 -1.87 3.62 27.48
N GLU A 101 -2.84 4.52 27.29
CA GLU A 101 -2.78 5.94 27.65
C GLU A 101 -1.70 6.76 26.92
N PHE A 102 -1.20 6.29 25.78
CA PHE A 102 -0.25 7.06 24.97
C PHE A 102 -0.90 8.30 24.37
N GLU A 103 -0.17 9.41 24.36
CA GLU A 103 -0.43 10.48 23.40
C GLU A 103 -0.06 9.97 22.00
N ILE A 104 -0.89 10.27 21.00
CA ILE A 104 -0.68 9.79 19.64
C ILE A 104 -0.54 10.99 18.71
N VAL A 105 0.61 11.12 18.08
CA VAL A 105 0.93 12.23 17.17
C VAL A 105 1.10 11.68 15.75
N ASN A 106 0.18 12.08 14.87
CA ASN A 106 0.35 11.89 13.44
C ASN A 106 1.31 12.95 12.90
N THR A 107 2.35 12.51 12.22
CA THR A 107 3.40 13.36 11.65
C THR A 107 3.46 13.18 10.13
N THR A 108 4.62 13.42 9.53
CA THR A 108 4.87 13.24 8.11
C THR A 108 6.28 12.67 7.91
N PHE A 109 6.74 12.58 6.67
CA PHE A 109 8.13 12.26 6.37
C PHE A 109 8.89 13.54 6.05
N LEU A 110 10.13 13.66 6.54
CA LEU A 110 10.98 14.83 6.23
C LEU A 110 11.07 15.10 4.72
N SER A 111 11.14 14.06 3.90
CA SER A 111 11.19 14.15 2.44
C SER A 111 9.98 14.83 1.79
N ASP A 112 8.88 14.92 2.52
CA ASP A 112 7.62 15.46 2.02
C ASP A 112 7.44 16.94 2.43
N LEU A 113 8.37 17.48 3.22
CA LEU A 113 8.39 18.89 3.64
C LEU A 113 8.94 19.87 2.58
N GLY A 114 9.39 19.37 1.43
CA GLY A 114 9.69 20.19 0.24
C GLY A 114 10.90 21.12 0.34
N TYR A 115 11.88 20.81 1.19
CA TYR A 115 13.15 21.54 1.30
C TYR A 115 14.11 21.31 0.13
#